data_AF-A0A2G9U9M3-F1
#
_entry.id   AF-A0A2G9U9M3-F1
#
_cell.length_a   1.000
_cell.length_b   1.000
_cell.length_c   1.000
_cell.angle_alpha   90.00
_cell.angle_beta   90.00
_cell.angle_gamma   90.00
#
_symmetry.space_group_name_H-M   'P 1'
#
loop_
_entity.id
_entity.type
_entity.pdbx_description
1 polymer ?
#
loop_
_entity_poly.entity_id
_entity_poly.type
_entity_poly.pdbx_seq_one_letter_code
_entity_poly.pdbx_strand_id
1 'polypeptide(L)'
;RIEKYIHKEADIIFYDRYFNFEITAGTYLIRKFDFAIKFLHGWADYEKRLPNSSHGSDNGAIHMYMAEVVAPNATLIPTCWKLWRESNSDETLATYVLCCREALKNSTAKNIVIYGKGEGWARDAWLTNSHWSPQRDFMFHALKEQYRKDFTPEEKGIMKAITDVIIGYDVDLITTCYDTAWLDFET
;
A
#
# COMPACT_ATOMS: atom_id res chain seq x y z
N ARG A 1 16.90 6.48 -8.59
CA ARG A 1 16.53 5.89 -9.90
C ARG A 1 15.72 4.62 -9.63
N ILE A 2 14.88 4.18 -10.57
CA ILE A 2 13.95 3.06 -10.34
C ILE A 2 14.66 1.70 -10.21
N GLU A 3 15.85 1.57 -10.80
CA GLU A 3 16.63 0.33 -10.86
C GLU A 3 17.06 -0.19 -9.48
N LYS A 4 17.15 0.69 -8.47
CA LYS A 4 17.47 0.29 -7.09
C LYS A 4 16.38 -0.55 -6.43
N TYR A 5 15.17 -0.54 -6.98
CA TYR A 5 14.01 -1.29 -6.49
C TYR A 5 13.77 -2.58 -7.31
N ILE A 6 14.64 -2.92 -8.26
CA ILE A 6 14.50 -4.15 -9.04
C ILE A 6 15.03 -5.33 -8.22
N HIS A 7 14.14 -6.27 -7.90
CA HIS A 7 14.46 -7.55 -7.30
C HIS A 7 14.54 -8.64 -8.39
N LYS A 8 15.76 -9.09 -8.73
CA LYS A 8 16.01 -9.97 -9.89
C LYS A 8 15.22 -11.28 -9.88
N GLU A 9 15.00 -11.84 -8.70
CA GLU A 9 14.28 -13.11 -8.54
C GLU A 9 12.76 -12.95 -8.53
N ALA A 10 12.24 -11.71 -8.42
CA ALA A 10 10.81 -11.47 -8.40
C ALA A 10 10.25 -11.38 -9.83
N ASP A 11 9.04 -11.92 -10.03
CA ASP A 11 8.22 -11.65 -11.22
C ASP A 11 7.40 -10.37 -11.05
N ILE A 12 6.97 -10.09 -9.81
CA ILE A 12 6.14 -8.94 -9.44
C ILE A 12 6.70 -8.30 -8.18
N ILE A 13 6.77 -6.97 -8.15
CA ILE A 13 7.21 -6.20 -7.00
C ILE A 13 6.13 -5.17 -6.68
N PHE A 14 5.58 -5.29 -5.48
CA PHE A 14 4.72 -4.30 -4.84
C PHE A 14 5.45 -3.65 -3.66
N TYR A 15 4.77 -2.73 -3.00
CA TYR A 15 5.20 -2.18 -1.72
C TYR A 15 3.99 -1.82 -0.87
N ASP A 16 4.19 -1.81 0.45
CA ASP A 16 3.17 -1.38 1.40
C ASP A 16 2.98 0.14 1.34
N ARG A 17 1.73 0.58 1.37
CA ARG A 17 1.40 1.99 1.57
C ARG A 17 1.84 2.41 2.97
N TYR A 18 2.30 3.64 3.06
CA TYR A 18 2.92 4.11 4.29
C TYR A 18 1.92 4.25 5.46
N PHE A 19 0.77 4.87 5.22
CA PHE A 19 -0.15 5.30 6.28
C PHE A 19 -1.21 4.26 6.68
N ASN A 20 -1.33 3.15 5.95
CA ASN A 20 -2.32 2.10 6.26
C ASN A 20 -1.70 0.71 6.01
N PHE A 21 -2.54 -0.33 5.93
CA PHE A 21 -2.10 -1.73 5.81
C PHE A 21 -2.15 -2.27 4.37
N GLU A 22 -2.37 -1.38 3.39
CA GLU A 22 -2.60 -1.78 2.01
C GLU A 22 -1.31 -2.07 1.26
N ILE A 23 -1.35 -3.07 0.39
CA ILE A 23 -0.43 -3.20 -0.74
C ILE A 23 -0.88 -2.19 -1.79
N THR A 24 0.03 -1.36 -2.31
CA THR A 24 -0.37 -0.38 -3.32
C THR A 24 -0.75 -1.03 -4.67
N ALA A 25 -1.86 -0.58 -5.25
CA ALA A 25 -2.23 -0.85 -6.64
C ALA A 25 -1.78 0.28 -7.59
N GLY A 26 -1.44 1.45 -7.05
CA GLY A 26 -1.18 2.65 -7.86
C GLY A 26 0.07 2.55 -8.72
N THR A 27 1.11 1.87 -8.24
CA THR A 27 2.30 1.55 -9.04
C THR A 27 2.92 0.24 -8.57
N TYR A 28 3.43 -0.55 -9.52
CA TYR A 28 4.09 -1.84 -9.25
C TYR A 28 5.08 -2.13 -10.39
N LEU A 29 6.10 -2.96 -10.12
CA LEU A 29 7.06 -3.38 -11.15
C LEU A 29 6.78 -4.83 -11.56
N ILE A 30 6.84 -5.09 -12.85
CA ILE A 30 6.53 -6.39 -13.45
C ILE A 30 7.68 -6.82 -14.35
N ARG A 31 8.20 -8.02 -14.12
CA ARG A 31 9.06 -8.72 -15.06
C ARG A 31 8.18 -9.53 -16.00
N LYS A 32 8.44 -9.45 -17.31
CA LYS A 32 7.72 -10.25 -18.30
C LYS A 32 7.98 -11.74 -18.07
N PHE A 33 7.03 -12.40 -17.43
CA PHE A 33 7.06 -13.83 -17.12
C PHE A 33 5.63 -14.36 -17.10
N ASP A 34 5.44 -15.65 -17.39
CA ASP A 34 4.11 -16.26 -17.50
C ASP A 34 3.29 -16.12 -16.22
N PHE A 35 3.94 -16.25 -15.06
CA PHE A 35 3.29 -16.04 -13.77
C PHE A 35 2.75 -14.61 -13.65
N ALA A 36 3.57 -13.59 -13.92
CA ALA A 36 3.15 -12.20 -13.80
C ALA A 36 2.03 -11.82 -14.76
N ILE A 37 2.09 -12.30 -16.01
CA ILE A 37 1.03 -12.06 -17.01
C ILE A 37 -0.30 -12.66 -16.52
N LYS A 38 -0.28 -13.92 -16.06
CA LYS A 38 -1.48 -14.58 -15.51
C LYS A 38 -2.00 -13.87 -14.27
N PHE A 39 -1.10 -13.41 -13.39
CA PHE A 39 -1.47 -12.64 -12.21
C PHE A 39 -2.20 -11.35 -12.57
N LEU A 40 -1.65 -10.55 -13.50
CA LEU A 40 -2.28 -9.29 -13.91
C LEU A 40 -3.65 -9.51 -14.57
N HIS A 41 -3.78 -10.53 -15.43
CA HIS A 41 -5.07 -10.87 -16.02
C HIS A 41 -6.10 -11.31 -14.97
N GLY A 42 -5.70 -12.17 -14.03
CA GLY A 42 -6.61 -12.61 -12.98
C GLY A 42 -7.00 -11.50 -12.00
N TRP A 43 -6.09 -10.56 -11.72
CA TRP A 43 -6.41 -9.36 -10.94
C TRP A 43 -7.37 -8.43 -11.69
N ALA A 44 -7.19 -8.25 -13.00
CA ALA A 44 -8.13 -7.48 -13.82
C ALA A 44 -9.52 -8.14 -13.86
N ASP A 45 -9.57 -9.46 -14.07
CA ASP A 45 -10.83 -10.22 -14.06
C ASP A 45 -11.55 -10.21 -12.69
N TYR A 46 -10.86 -9.82 -11.63
CA TYR A 46 -11.42 -9.69 -10.29
C TYR A 46 -12.48 -8.60 -10.18
N GLU A 47 -12.56 -7.67 -11.16
CA GLU A 47 -13.66 -6.71 -11.28
C GLU A 47 -15.04 -7.40 -11.24
N LYS A 48 -15.13 -8.65 -11.75
CA LYS A 48 -16.36 -9.45 -11.81
C LYS A 48 -16.74 -10.09 -10.47
N ARG A 49 -15.84 -10.04 -9.48
CA ARG A 49 -15.96 -10.69 -8.17
C ARG A 49 -16.05 -9.69 -7.01
N LEU A 50 -16.01 -8.39 -7.30
CA LEU A 50 -16.10 -7.34 -6.29
C LEU A 50 -17.43 -7.46 -5.52
N PRO A 51 -17.42 -7.33 -4.18
CA PRO A 51 -18.65 -7.31 -3.41
C PRO A 51 -19.44 -6.02 -3.64
N ASN A 52 -20.76 -6.09 -3.48
CA ASN A 52 -21.65 -4.92 -3.51
C ASN A 52 -21.62 -4.19 -2.16
N SER A 53 -20.44 -3.70 -1.78
CA SER A 53 -20.11 -3.08 -0.49
C SER A 53 -19.01 -2.02 -0.70
N SER A 54 -18.56 -1.34 0.34
CA SER A 54 -17.38 -0.46 0.23
C SER A 54 -16.14 -1.31 -0.04
N HIS A 55 -15.78 -1.51 -1.30
CA HIS A 55 -14.83 -2.56 -1.69
C HIS A 55 -13.42 -2.05 -2.04
N GLY A 56 -13.21 -0.74 -2.21
CA GLY A 56 -11.90 -0.15 -2.51
C GLY A 56 -11.36 -0.38 -3.93
N SER A 57 -12.23 -0.73 -4.88
CA SER A 57 -11.90 -1.00 -6.29
C SER A 57 -10.76 -2.02 -6.47
N ASP A 58 -9.83 -1.77 -7.39
CA ASP A 58 -8.67 -2.59 -7.70
C ASP A 58 -7.68 -2.69 -6.51
N ASN A 59 -7.51 -1.61 -5.76
CA ASN A 59 -6.66 -1.58 -4.57
C ASN A 59 -7.21 -2.45 -3.44
N GLY A 60 -8.54 -2.50 -3.27
CA GLY A 60 -9.17 -3.49 -2.39
C GLY A 60 -9.06 -4.91 -2.95
N ALA A 61 -9.27 -5.08 -4.26
CA ALA A 61 -9.26 -6.40 -4.89
C ALA A 61 -7.92 -7.13 -4.83
N ILE A 62 -6.79 -6.41 -4.94
CA ILE A 62 -5.45 -7.03 -4.96
C ILE A 62 -5.17 -7.84 -3.69
N HIS A 63 -5.77 -7.49 -2.55
CA HIS A 63 -5.49 -8.16 -1.28
C HIS A 63 -6.12 -9.55 -1.23
N MET A 64 -7.41 -9.65 -1.54
CA MET A 64 -8.09 -10.94 -1.66
C MET A 64 -7.51 -11.76 -2.80
N TYR A 65 -7.29 -11.15 -3.97
CA TYR A 65 -6.73 -11.86 -5.12
C TYR A 65 -5.34 -12.44 -4.80
N MET A 66 -4.48 -11.66 -4.16
CA MET A 66 -3.16 -12.13 -3.75
C MET A 66 -3.28 -13.27 -2.74
N ALA A 67 -4.14 -13.16 -1.73
CA ALA A 67 -4.37 -14.25 -0.76
C ALA A 67 -4.80 -15.55 -1.45
N GLU A 68 -5.73 -15.49 -2.40
CA GLU A 68 -6.19 -16.65 -3.15
C GLU A 68 -5.11 -17.26 -4.05
N VAL A 69 -4.25 -16.44 -4.67
CA VAL A 69 -3.22 -16.92 -5.60
C VAL A 69 -2.00 -17.47 -4.87
N VAL A 70 -1.49 -16.77 -3.86
CA VAL A 70 -0.21 -17.12 -3.22
C VAL A 70 -0.35 -17.82 -1.88
N ALA A 71 -1.55 -17.82 -1.29
CA ALA A 71 -1.85 -18.52 -0.04
C ALA A 71 -3.20 -19.25 -0.10
N PRO A 72 -3.49 -20.08 -1.14
CA PRO A 72 -4.82 -20.65 -1.38
C PRO A 72 -5.35 -21.52 -0.23
N ASN A 73 -4.47 -22.05 0.62
CA ASN A 73 -4.82 -22.88 1.76
C ASN A 73 -4.94 -22.09 3.08
N ALA A 74 -4.84 -20.77 3.04
CA ALA A 74 -4.99 -19.94 4.22
C ALA A 74 -6.42 -20.06 4.77
N THR A 75 -6.53 -20.54 6.01
CA THR A 75 -7.82 -20.75 6.70
C THR A 75 -8.60 -19.45 6.91
N LEU A 76 -7.94 -18.30 6.81
CA LEU A 76 -8.56 -16.98 6.95
C LEU A 76 -9.32 -16.50 5.71
N ILE A 77 -9.11 -17.08 4.51
CA ILE A 77 -9.74 -16.61 3.26
C ILE A 77 -11.28 -16.46 3.39
N PRO A 78 -12.04 -17.45 3.95
CA PRO A 78 -13.47 -17.29 4.13
C PRO A 78 -13.85 -16.12 5.05
N THR A 79 -13.08 -15.89 6.11
CA THR A 79 -13.27 -14.76 7.03
C THR A 79 -13.01 -13.44 6.32
N CYS A 80 -11.94 -13.35 5.53
CA CYS A 80 -11.63 -12.13 4.79
C CYS A 80 -12.71 -11.82 3.75
N TRP A 81 -13.29 -12.84 3.11
CA TRP A 81 -14.42 -12.67 2.19
C TRP A 81 -15.65 -12.13 2.89
N LYS A 82 -15.94 -12.63 4.10
CA LYS A 82 -17.05 -12.13 4.92
C LYS A 82 -16.84 -10.64 5.26
N LEU A 83 -15.67 -10.29 5.79
CA LEU A 83 -15.33 -8.91 6.15
C LEU A 83 -15.43 -7.96 4.95
N TRP A 84 -14.96 -8.39 3.78
CA TRP A 84 -15.02 -7.55 2.59
C TRP A 84 -16.46 -7.27 2.13
N ARG A 85 -17.32 -8.31 2.13
CA ARG A 85 -18.74 -8.19 1.77
C ARG A 85 -19.54 -7.32 2.73
N GLU A 86 -19.12 -7.26 3.99
CA GLU A 86 -19.77 -6.49 5.05
C GLU A 86 -19.20 -5.06 5.20
N SER A 87 -18.09 -4.75 4.52
CA SER A 87 -17.43 -3.44 4.60
C SER A 87 -18.31 -2.29 4.10
N ASN A 88 -18.36 -1.21 4.87
CA ASN A 88 -19.18 -0.04 4.58
C ASN A 88 -18.47 1.30 4.89
N SER A 89 -17.21 1.24 5.32
CA SER A 89 -16.39 2.38 5.72
C SER A 89 -14.91 2.09 5.48
N ASP A 90 -14.07 3.12 5.51
CA ASP A 90 -12.61 2.95 5.39
C ASP A 90 -12.04 2.08 6.52
N GLU A 91 -12.58 2.17 7.73
CA GLU A 91 -12.18 1.35 8.88
C GLU A 91 -12.53 -0.13 8.71
N THR A 92 -13.75 -0.43 8.25
CA THR A 92 -14.16 -1.82 7.99
C THR A 92 -13.44 -2.40 6.78
N LEU A 93 -13.10 -1.57 5.78
CA LEU A 93 -12.25 -1.96 4.66
C LEU A 93 -10.81 -2.26 5.14
N ALA A 94 -10.25 -1.43 6.02
CA ALA A 94 -8.94 -1.68 6.63
C ALA A 94 -8.92 -2.99 7.44
N THR A 95 -10.03 -3.34 8.11
CA THR A 95 -10.18 -4.62 8.81
C THR A 95 -10.13 -5.80 7.84
N TYR A 96 -10.81 -5.69 6.69
CA TYR A 96 -10.71 -6.67 5.59
C TYR A 96 -9.26 -6.78 5.07
N VAL A 97 -8.60 -5.65 4.84
CA VAL A 97 -7.22 -5.59 4.36
C VAL A 97 -6.29 -6.34 5.31
N LEU A 98 -6.37 -6.04 6.61
CA LEU A 98 -5.61 -6.70 7.65
C LEU A 98 -5.84 -8.21 7.65
N CYS A 99 -7.08 -8.68 7.51
CA CYS A 99 -7.37 -10.10 7.39
C CYS A 99 -6.60 -10.76 6.23
N CYS A 100 -6.59 -10.13 5.05
CA CYS A 100 -5.85 -10.64 3.90
C CYS A 100 -4.34 -10.63 4.15
N ARG A 101 -3.82 -9.59 4.81
CA ARG A 101 -2.41 -9.51 5.21
C ARG A 101 -2.02 -10.63 6.17
N GLU A 102 -2.87 -10.97 7.13
CA GLU A 102 -2.66 -12.12 8.01
C GLU A 102 -2.69 -13.44 7.25
N ALA A 103 -3.61 -13.61 6.29
CA ALA A 103 -3.65 -14.79 5.42
C ALA A 103 -2.36 -14.98 4.60
N LEU A 104 -1.70 -13.88 4.21
CA LEU A 104 -0.47 -13.88 3.41
C LEU A 104 0.79 -14.23 4.20
N LYS A 105 0.81 -14.11 5.53
CA LYS A 105 2.02 -14.37 6.36
C LYS A 105 2.60 -15.77 6.18
N ASN A 106 1.76 -16.75 5.87
CA ASN A 106 2.17 -18.14 5.65
C ASN A 106 2.43 -18.48 4.17
N SER A 107 2.38 -17.50 3.27
CA SER A 107 2.70 -17.73 1.87
C SER A 107 4.18 -18.09 1.71
N THR A 108 4.46 -19.06 0.82
CA THR A 108 5.82 -19.44 0.42
C THR A 108 6.16 -18.96 -0.99
N ALA A 109 5.31 -18.13 -1.60
CA ALA A 109 5.51 -17.64 -2.96
C ALA A 109 6.77 -16.77 -3.04
N LYS A 110 7.64 -17.09 -4.00
CA LYS A 110 8.88 -16.36 -4.27
C LYS A 110 8.77 -15.41 -5.46
N ASN A 111 7.72 -15.59 -6.28
CA ASN A 111 7.48 -14.81 -7.49
C ASN A 111 7.04 -13.38 -7.21
N ILE A 112 6.50 -13.10 -6.01
CA ILE A 112 6.04 -11.78 -5.60
C ILE A 112 6.89 -11.30 -4.42
N VAL A 113 7.40 -10.07 -4.53
CA VAL A 113 8.03 -9.35 -3.42
C VAL A 113 7.15 -8.17 -3.06
N ILE A 114 6.98 -7.93 -1.76
CA ILE A 114 6.31 -6.75 -1.22
C ILE A 114 7.32 -6.04 -0.34
N TYR A 115 7.76 -4.86 -0.76
CA TYR A 115 8.61 -4.02 0.09
C TYR A 115 7.82 -3.45 1.27
N GLY A 116 8.50 -3.31 2.41
CA GLY A 116 7.91 -2.74 3.60
C GLY A 116 7.61 -1.24 3.45
N LYS A 117 6.99 -0.67 4.48
CA LYS A 117 6.68 0.75 4.53
C LYS A 117 7.95 1.59 4.39
N GLY A 118 7.93 2.56 3.48
CA GLY A 118 9.06 3.46 3.23
C GLY A 118 10.16 2.88 2.33
N GLU A 119 10.09 1.59 1.99
CA GLU A 119 11.08 0.92 1.13
C GLU A 119 10.71 0.96 -0.36
N GLY A 120 9.50 1.41 -0.70
CA GLY A 120 9.03 1.59 -2.07
C GLY A 120 9.61 2.82 -2.79
N TRP A 121 9.17 3.04 -4.04
CA TRP A 121 9.62 4.16 -4.88
C TRP A 121 8.66 5.34 -4.94
N ALA A 122 7.45 5.17 -4.42
CA ALA A 122 6.48 6.25 -4.31
C ALA A 122 5.85 6.28 -2.92
N ARG A 123 5.52 7.49 -2.48
CA ARG A 123 4.69 7.74 -1.31
C ARG A 123 3.51 8.61 -1.68
N ASP A 124 2.47 8.53 -0.88
CA ASP A 124 1.34 9.45 -0.95
C ASP A 124 1.79 10.89 -0.72
N ALA A 125 1.47 11.77 -1.69
CA ALA A 125 1.89 13.17 -1.64
C ALA A 125 1.27 13.92 -0.44
N TRP A 126 0.04 13.57 -0.07
CA TRP A 126 -0.72 14.27 0.97
C TRP A 126 -0.06 14.14 2.36
N LEU A 127 0.71 13.07 2.61
CA LEU A 127 1.42 12.85 3.87
C LEU A 127 2.37 13.98 4.26
N THR A 128 2.79 14.79 3.29
CA THR A 128 3.67 15.93 3.50
C THR A 128 3.17 17.17 2.78
N ASN A 129 1.86 17.30 2.57
CA ASN A 129 1.24 18.40 1.80
C ASN A 129 1.93 18.66 0.44
N SER A 130 2.26 17.58 -0.26
CA SER A 130 2.97 17.60 -1.55
C SER A 130 4.38 18.20 -1.52
N HIS A 131 4.99 18.37 -0.34
CA HIS A 131 6.38 18.78 -0.20
C HIS A 131 7.33 17.71 -0.77
N TRP A 132 8.12 18.06 -1.77
CA TRP A 132 9.10 17.17 -2.41
C TRP A 132 10.47 17.22 -1.73
N SER A 133 10.98 16.06 -1.33
CA SER A 133 12.34 15.86 -0.84
C SER A 133 13.28 15.44 -1.98
N PRO A 134 14.18 16.31 -2.44
CA PRO A 134 15.10 15.98 -3.54
C PRO A 134 16.11 14.88 -3.18
N GLN A 135 16.29 14.59 -1.89
CA GLN A 135 17.19 13.53 -1.43
C GLN A 135 16.53 12.15 -1.40
N ARG A 136 15.21 12.08 -1.19
CA ARG A 136 14.51 10.82 -0.91
C ARG A 136 13.44 10.47 -1.92
N ASP A 137 12.69 11.47 -2.38
CA ASP A 137 11.56 11.22 -3.25
C ASP A 137 12.03 10.85 -4.66
N PHE A 138 11.39 9.82 -5.19
CA PHE A 138 11.54 9.42 -6.59
C PHE A 138 10.22 9.61 -7.35
N MET A 139 9.09 9.36 -6.70
CA MET A 139 7.76 9.51 -7.29
C MET A 139 6.73 9.83 -6.20
N PHE A 140 5.69 10.55 -6.57
CA PHE A 140 4.49 10.68 -5.75
C PHE A 140 3.35 9.83 -6.28
N HIS A 141 2.64 9.18 -5.36
CA HIS A 141 1.31 8.69 -5.59
C HIS A 141 0.29 9.79 -5.27
N ALA A 142 -0.74 9.90 -6.12
CA ALA A 142 -1.88 10.81 -5.94
C ALA A 142 -1.48 12.28 -5.64
N LEU A 143 -0.52 12.83 -6.38
CA LEU A 143 -0.20 14.26 -6.30
C LEU A 143 -1.40 15.09 -6.76
N LYS A 144 -2.00 15.87 -5.84
CA LYS A 144 -3.09 16.80 -6.13
C LYS A 144 -2.68 18.21 -5.72
N GLU A 145 -2.96 19.19 -6.58
CA GLU A 145 -2.60 20.60 -6.34
C GLU A 145 -3.27 21.15 -5.07
N GLN A 146 -4.49 20.70 -4.77
CA GLN A 146 -5.23 21.14 -3.58
C GLN A 146 -4.54 20.81 -2.24
N TYR A 147 -3.64 19.82 -2.22
CA TYR A 147 -2.88 19.47 -1.01
C TYR A 147 -1.56 20.23 -0.91
N ARG A 148 -1.19 20.98 -1.95
CA ARG A 148 0.06 21.73 -1.99
C ARG A 148 -0.02 22.90 -1.03
N LYS A 149 0.89 22.91 -0.05
CA LYS A 149 1.09 24.05 0.85
C LYS A 149 2.40 24.76 0.51
N ASP A 150 2.37 26.08 0.49
CA ASP A 150 3.59 26.87 0.46
C ASP A 150 4.18 26.96 1.87
N PHE A 151 5.40 26.43 2.02
CA PHE A 151 6.08 26.37 3.31
C PHE A 151 7.09 27.50 3.48
N THR A 152 7.12 28.09 4.68
CA THR A 152 8.20 28.96 5.14
C THR A 152 9.53 28.21 5.23
N PRO A 153 10.68 28.92 5.26
CA PRO A 153 11.99 28.25 5.39
C PRO A 153 12.13 27.36 6.64
N GLU A 154 11.53 27.76 7.77
CA GLU A 154 11.53 27.00 9.01
C GLU A 154 10.68 25.73 8.89
N GLU A 155 9.46 25.84 8.36
CA GLU A 155 8.60 24.67 8.11
C GLU A 155 9.25 23.69 7.12
N LYS A 156 10.00 24.17 6.11
CA LYS A 156 10.77 23.28 5.22
C LYS A 156 11.82 22.47 5.98
N GLY A 157 12.43 23.04 7.02
CA GLY A 157 13.35 22.32 7.90
C GLY A 157 12.67 21.19 8.67
N ILE A 158 11.47 21.45 9.22
CA ILE A 158 10.65 20.46 9.93
C ILE A 158 10.14 19.38 8.97
N MET A 159 9.63 19.77 7.80
CA MET A 159 9.13 18.84 6.79
C MET A 159 10.21 17.92 6.25
N LYS A 160 11.46 18.40 6.15
CA LYS A 160 12.60 17.55 5.83
C LYS A 160 12.78 16.46 6.89
N ALA A 161 12.72 16.80 8.18
CA ALA A 161 12.82 15.83 9.27
C ALA A 161 11.66 14.81 9.25
N ILE A 162 10.43 15.26 8.99
CA ILE A 162 9.26 14.38 8.87
C ILE A 162 9.40 13.43 7.67
N THR A 163 9.79 13.97 6.51
CA THR A 163 10.05 13.15 5.31
C THR A 163 11.19 12.17 5.57
N ASP A 164 12.15 12.56 6.43
CA ASP A 164 13.25 11.71 6.84
C ASP A 164 12.80 10.55 7.76
N VAL A 165 11.75 10.75 8.56
CA VAL A 165 11.12 9.69 9.37
C VAL A 165 10.25 8.79 8.48
N ILE A 166 9.42 9.38 7.62
CA ILE A 166 8.49 8.66 6.73
C ILE A 166 9.21 7.71 5.76
N ILE A 167 10.46 7.99 5.43
CA ILE A 167 11.17 7.24 4.39
C ILE A 167 12.39 6.50 4.96
N GLY A 168 12.63 6.47 6.27
CA GLY A 168 13.84 5.77 6.74
C GLY A 168 14.18 5.65 8.22
N TYR A 169 13.27 5.84 9.18
CA TYR A 169 13.57 5.53 10.59
C TYR A 169 12.50 4.68 11.26
N ASP A 170 12.98 3.92 12.25
CA ASP A 170 12.35 2.87 13.05
C ASP A 170 10.82 2.87 13.10
N VAL A 171 10.22 1.75 12.68
CA VAL A 171 8.77 1.53 12.55
C VAL A 171 8.05 1.76 13.90
N ASP A 172 8.76 1.59 15.01
CA ASP A 172 8.25 1.70 16.38
C ASP A 172 7.99 3.15 16.85
N LEU A 173 8.60 4.16 16.21
CA LEU A 173 8.42 5.59 16.58
C LEU A 173 7.22 6.23 15.86
N ILE A 174 6.67 5.54 14.86
CA ILE A 174 5.63 6.07 13.95
C ILE A 174 4.24 5.59 14.35
N THR A 175 4.11 4.39 14.92
CA THR A 175 2.84 3.84 15.43
C THR A 175 2.18 4.80 16.43
N THR A 176 2.97 5.50 17.25
CA THR A 176 2.47 6.49 18.23
C THR A 176 2.02 7.83 17.61
N CYS A 177 2.52 8.20 16.43
CA CYS A 177 2.09 9.43 15.74
C CYS A 177 0.83 9.22 14.87
N TYR A 178 0.60 8.02 14.36
CA TYR A 178 -0.58 7.76 13.50
C TYR A 178 -1.84 7.43 14.31
N ASP A 179 -1.73 6.78 15.47
CA ASP A 179 -2.89 6.55 16.34
C ASP A 179 -3.51 7.85 16.85
N THR A 180 -2.75 8.97 16.85
CA THR A 180 -3.25 10.30 17.21
C THR A 180 -3.74 11.09 15.99
N ALA A 181 -3.12 10.95 14.81
CA ALA A 181 -3.54 11.67 13.60
C ALA A 181 -4.89 11.19 13.01
N TRP A 182 -5.33 9.97 13.29
CA TRP A 182 -6.69 9.51 12.90
C TRP A 182 -7.80 10.22 13.68
N LEU A 183 -7.52 10.71 14.90
CA LEU A 183 -8.50 11.42 15.73
C LEU A 183 -8.68 12.90 15.32
N ASP A 184 -7.74 13.48 14.58
CA ASP A 184 -7.75 14.91 14.23
C ASP A 184 -8.44 15.22 12.88
N PHE A 185 -8.95 14.21 12.16
CA PHE A 185 -9.65 14.40 10.88
C PHE A 185 -11.19 14.27 10.96
N GLU A 186 -11.77 14.15 12.16
CA GLU A 186 -13.23 14.22 12.39
C GLU A 186 -13.71 15.55 13.02
N THR A 187 -13.00 16.66 12.79
CA THR A 187 -13.50 18.02 13.14
C THR A 187 -13.47 18.99 11.97
#